data_AF-A0ABD0N3U2-F1
#
_entry.id   AF-A0ABD0N3U2-F1
#
_cell.length_a   1.000
_cell.length_b   1.000
_cell.length_c   1.000
_cell.angle_alpha   90.00
_cell.angle_beta   90.00
_cell.angle_gamma   90.00
#
_symmetry.space_group_name_H-M   'P 1'
#
loop_
_entity.id
_entity.type
_entity.pdbx_description
1 polymer ?
#
loop_
_entity_poly.entity_id
_entity_poly.type
_entity_poly.pdbx_seq_one_letter_code
_entity_poly.pdbx_strand_id
1 'polypeptide(L)' 'EWFTVYEHNRRTNCTVSDLVMGNEYMFRIYSENLCGLSEDPCMSKNTAVIAKT' A
#
# COMPACT_ATOMS: atom_id res chain seq x y z
N GLU A 1 -3.25 -4.26 -11.80
CA GLU A 1 -4.43 -3.63 -11.16
C GLU A 1 -4.08 -3.23 -9.73
N TRP A 2 -4.86 -2.32 -9.12
CA TRP A 2 -4.64 -1.85 -7.75
C TRP A 2 -5.71 -2.40 -6.82
N PHE A 3 -5.29 -2.87 -5.64
CA PHE A 3 -6.17 -3.41 -4.60
C PHE A 3 -6.02 -2.60 -3.32
N THR A 4 -7.14 -2.24 -2.68
CA THR A 4 -7.12 -1.58 -1.38
C THR A 4 -6.94 -2.63 -0.29
N VAL A 5 -5.83 -2.54 0.43
CA VAL A 5 -5.48 -3.45 1.54
C VAL A 5 -5.78 -2.85 2.91
N TYR A 6 -5.91 -1.53 3.00
CA TYR A 6 -6.18 -0.80 4.24
C TYR A 6 -6.85 0.53 3.92
N GLU A 7 -7.80 0.95 4.77
CA GLU A 7 -8.52 2.22 4.65
C GLU A 7 -8.51 2.96 6.00
N HIS A 8 -8.60 4.29 5.97
CA HIS A 8 -8.73 5.17 7.15
C HIS A 8 -7.69 4.93 8.27
N ASN A 9 -6.44 4.64 7.89
CA ASN A 9 -5.36 4.45 8.85
C ASN A 9 -4.99 5.78 9.53
N ARG A 10 -5.11 5.83 10.86
CA ARG A 10 -4.69 7.01 11.64
C ARG A 10 -3.18 7.11 11.83
N ARG A 11 -2.45 6.00 11.70
CA ARG A 11 -0.99 5.96 11.87
C ARG A 11 -0.31 6.14 10.51
N THR A 12 0.92 6.65 10.53
CA THR A 12 1.78 6.72 9.34
C THR A 12 2.49 5.40 9.03
N ASN A 13 1.97 4.27 9.54
CA ASN A 13 2.47 2.92 9.29
C ASN A 13 1.31 1.91 9.29
N CYS A 14 1.44 0.84 8.50
CA CYS A 14 0.58 -0.33 8.51
C CYS A 14 1.39 -1.57 8.10
N THR A 15 0.84 -2.76 8.33
CA THR A 15 1.42 -4.03 7.89
C THR A 15 0.42 -4.70 6.95
N VAL A 16 0.87 -5.06 5.76
CA VAL A 16 0.08 -5.80 4.78
C VAL A 16 0.43 -7.29 4.89
N SER A 17 -0.55 -8.13 5.18
CA SER A 17 -0.41 -9.57 5.31
C SER A 17 -0.90 -10.30 4.05
N ASP A 18 -0.75 -11.62 4.03
CA ASP A 18 -1.37 -12.52 3.04
C ASP A 18 -0.94 -12.27 1.58
N LEU A 19 0.26 -11.72 1.40
CA LEU A 19 0.89 -11.59 0.09
C LEU A 19 1.35 -12.97 -0.43
N VAL A 20 1.16 -13.20 -1.73
CA VAL A 20 1.47 -14.48 -2.37
C VAL A 20 2.98 -14.61 -2.56
N MET A 21 3.54 -15.73 -2.10
CA MET A 21 4.96 -16.04 -2.30
C MET A 21 5.33 -16.15 -3.78
N GLY A 22 6.50 -15.63 -4.13
CA GLY A 22 7.03 -15.56 -5.48
C GLY A 22 6.60 -14.33 -6.28
N ASN A 23 5.70 -13.50 -5.73
CA ASN A 23 5.24 -12.29 -6.40
C ASN A 23 6.05 -11.05 -5.99
N GLU A 24 5.99 -10.05 -6.86
CA GLU A 24 6.51 -8.71 -6.62
C GLU A 24 5.35 -7.71 -6.50
N TYR A 25 5.40 -6.86 -5.49
CA TYR A 25 4.35 -5.90 -5.17
C TYR A 25 4.88 -4.47 -5.19
N MET A 26 4.05 -3.56 -5.69
CA MET A 26 4.23 -2.11 -5.57
C MET A 26 3.12 -1.57 -4.67
N PHE A 27 3.45 -0.63 -3.78
CA PHE A 27 2.47 -0.02 -2.88
C PHE A 27 2.22 1.44 -3.27
N ARG A 28 1.00 1.89 -3.03
CA ARG A 28 0.63 3.31 -3.18
C ARG A 28 -0.24 3.74 -2.01
N ILE A 29 -0.13 5.00 -1.61
CA ILE A 29 -0.84 5.55 -0.45
C ILE A 29 -1.50 6.86 -0.86
N TYR A 30 -2.76 7.02 -0.49
CA TYR A 30 -3.46 8.31 -0.53
C TYR A 30 -3.47 8.91 0.87
N SER A 31 -3.26 10.23 0.99
CA SER A 31 -3.49 10.93 2.24
C SER A 31 -4.95 11.37 2.33
N GLU A 32 -5.52 11.39 3.54
CA GLU A 32 -6.91 11.76 3.77
C GLU A 32 -6.99 12.90 4.79
N ASN A 33 -7.86 13.89 4.53
CA ASN A 33 -8.23 14.92 5.48
C ASN A 33 -9.76 15.16 5.44
N LEU A 34 -10.25 16.21 6.11
CA LEU A 34 -11.69 16.53 6.15
C LEU A 34 -12.31 16.82 4.77
N CYS A 35 -11.50 17.18 3.76
CA CYS A 35 -11.93 17.41 2.39
C CYS A 35 -11.89 16.14 1.53
N GLY A 36 -11.36 15.02 2.05
CA GLY A 36 -11.24 13.75 1.34
C GLY A 36 -9.80 13.31 1.06
N LEU A 37 -9.63 12.47 0.05
CA LEU A 37 -8.35 11.91 -0.37
C LEU A 37 -7.51 12.90 -1.20
N SER A 38 -6.19 12.72 -1.20
CA SER A 38 -5.32 13.37 -2.18
C SER A 38 -5.69 13.00 -3.62
N GLU A 39 -5.47 13.92 -4.55
CA GLU A 39 -5.72 13.68 -5.98
C GLU A 39 -4.83 12.56 -6.52
N ASP A 40 -3.53 12.64 -6.21
CA ASP A 40 -2.55 11.64 -6.59
C ASP A 40 -2.10 10.77 -5.40
N PRO A 41 -1.81 9.48 -5.62
CA PRO A 41 -1.17 8.64 -4.63
C PRO A 41 0.36 8.85 -4.61
N CYS A 42 0.95 8.65 -3.44
CA CYS A 42 2.39 8.47 -3.31
C CYS A 42 2.77 7.00 -3.53
N MET A 43 3.71 6.74 -4.43
CA MET A 43 4.22 5.39 -4.74
C MET A 43 5.34 5.00 -3.79
N SER A 44 5.46 3.70 -3.46
CA SER A 44 6.63 3.20 -2.75
C SER A 44 7.89 3.40 -3.59
N LYS A 45 9.00 3.73 -2.92
CA LYS A 45 10.28 3.97 -3.60
C LYS A 45 10.79 2.75 -4.36
N ASN A 46 10.57 1.57 -3.79
CA ASN A 46 10.98 0.28 -4.33
C ASN A 46 9.77 -0.67 -4.36
N THR A 47 9.91 -1.76 -5.10
CA THR A 47 9.04 -2.92 -5.03
C THR A 47 9.42 -3.85 -3.89
N ALA A 48 8.48 -4.68 -3.45
CA ALA A 48 8.70 -5.74 -2.47
C ALA A 48 8.57 -7.11 -3.14
N VAL A 49 9.64 -7.90 -3.12
CA VAL A 49 9.64 -9.28 -3.61
C VAL A 49 9.40 -10.23 -2.45
N ILE A 50 8.33 -11.02 -2.52
CA ILE A 50 8.03 -12.03 -1.51
C ILE A 50 8.73 -13.32 -1.92
N ALA A 51 9.86 -13.63 -1.30
CA ALA A 51 10.64 -14.82 -1.64
C ALA A 51 9.85 -16.11 -1.39
N LYS A 52 10.03 -17.09 -2.29
CA LYS A 52 9.60 -18.47 -2.01
C LYS A 52 10.53 -19.05 -0.95
N THR A 53 9.97 -19.76 0.02
CA THR A 53 10.74 -20.54 1.01
C THR A 53 10.99 -21.95 0.50
#